data_AF-A0A8E0M8Q4-F1
#
_entry.id   AF-A0A8E0M8Q4-F1
#
_cell.length_a   1.000
_cell.length_b   1.000
_cell.length_c   1.000
_cell.angle_alpha   90.00
_cell.angle_beta   90.00
_cell.angle_gamma   90.00
#
_symmetry.space_group_name_H-M   'P 1'
#
loop_
_entity.id
_entity.type
_entity.pdbx_description
1 polymer ?
#
loop_
_entity_poly.entity_id
_entity_poly.type
_entity_poly.pdbx_seq_one_letter_code
_entity_poly.pdbx_strand_id
1 'polypeptide(L)'
;MGKTIRELAEELNLSKSGIRKYLSASFRARYTVKNAHRIMINDAGVKAIKEMIAHKSAHSGRTTGTHSVHTKNVSVQSNNVLIEQLREKDKQIEHLQKLLDQSQQLQLMAEQKLKRFEKPQNEPENDSSSSDNQIHEQATEMPKDDKNSPEKPRSFWQRFFGTEK
;
A
#
# COMPACT_ATOMS: atom_id res chain seq x y z
N MET A 1 17.55 30.32 34.65
CA MET A 1 16.90 29.19 35.35
C MET A 1 17.43 27.92 34.74
N GLY A 2 18.00 26.98 35.49
CA GLY A 2 18.59 25.77 34.87
C GLY A 2 17.53 24.79 34.36
N LYS A 3 17.77 24.15 33.20
CA LYS A 3 16.91 23.09 32.66
C LYS A 3 17.50 21.71 32.96
N THR A 4 16.65 20.72 33.19
CA THR A 4 17.11 19.33 33.35
C THR A 4 17.39 18.67 31.99
N ILE A 5 18.18 17.60 31.99
CA ILE A 5 18.42 16.78 30.78
C ILE A 5 17.10 16.25 30.20
N ARG A 6 16.07 16.03 31.03
CA ARG A 6 14.76 15.55 30.59
C ARG A 6 13.98 16.65 29.86
N GLU A 7 13.85 17.83 30.47
CA GLU A 7 13.14 18.95 29.85
C GLU A 7 13.83 19.38 28.54
N LEU A 8 15.17 19.37 28.52
CA LEU A 8 15.92 19.67 27.30
C LEU A 8 15.70 18.61 26.21
N ALA A 9 15.49 17.34 26.59
CA ALA A 9 15.19 16.25 25.65
C ALA A 9 13.82 16.44 25.00
N GLU A 10 12.83 16.79 25.81
CA GLU A 10 11.47 17.05 25.37
C GLU A 10 11.42 18.31 24.48
N GLU A 11 12.14 19.39 24.80
CA GLU A 11 12.21 20.61 23.96
C GLU A 11 12.91 20.38 22.61
N LEU A 12 13.99 19.59 22.58
CA LEU A 12 14.79 19.36 21.38
C LEU A 12 14.34 18.14 20.56
N ASN A 13 13.28 17.43 20.99
CA ASN A 13 12.85 16.14 20.42
C ASN A 13 14.00 15.12 20.33
N LEU A 14 14.91 15.14 21.31
CA LEU A 14 16.06 14.25 21.39
C LEU A 14 15.91 13.27 22.55
N SER A 15 16.48 12.07 22.41
CA SER A 15 16.53 11.15 23.54
C SER A 15 17.44 11.68 24.66
N LYS A 16 17.15 11.30 25.91
CA LYS A 16 18.01 11.61 27.08
C LYS A 16 19.47 11.19 26.85
N SER A 17 19.67 10.08 26.13
CA SER A 17 20.99 9.59 25.73
C SER A 17 21.63 10.49 24.66
N GLY A 18 20.84 10.96 23.68
CA GLY A 18 21.29 11.91 22.66
C GLY A 18 21.86 13.18 23.26
N ILE A 19 21.19 13.75 24.27
CA ILE A 19 21.70 14.93 24.98
C ILE A 19 22.98 14.61 25.75
N ARG A 20 23.05 13.46 26.43
CA ARG A 20 24.26 13.05 27.18
C ARG A 20 25.52 12.96 26.31
N LYS A 21 25.38 12.68 25.01
CA LYS A 21 26.50 12.69 24.05
C LYS A 21 27.11 14.09 23.87
N TYR A 22 26.33 15.15 24.02
CA TYR A 22 26.81 16.53 23.95
C TYR A 22 27.38 17.03 25.29
N LEU A 23 27.07 16.36 26.41
CA LEU A 23 27.62 16.68 27.72
C LEU A 23 28.99 16.02 27.92
N SER A 24 30.02 16.56 27.26
CA SER A 24 31.42 16.19 27.50
C SER A 24 31.90 16.60 28.90
N ALA A 25 33.04 16.05 29.36
CA ALA A 25 33.61 16.42 30.65
C ALA A 25 33.90 17.93 30.76
N SER A 26 34.43 18.53 29.70
CA SER A 26 34.69 19.97 29.61
C SER A 26 33.40 20.81 29.57
N PHE A 27 32.34 20.31 28.93
CA PHE A 27 31.03 20.95 28.93
C PHE A 27 30.37 20.91 30.32
N ARG A 28 30.46 19.77 31.00
CA ARG A 28 29.91 19.60 32.36
C ARG A 28 30.55 20.55 33.36
N ALA A 29 31.86 20.73 33.30
CA ALA A 29 32.58 21.65 34.18
C ALA A 29 32.12 23.12 34.04
N ARG A 30 31.66 23.53 32.86
CA ARG A 30 31.29 24.93 32.58
C ARG A 30 29.80 25.23 32.67
N TYR A 31 28.95 24.26 32.34
CA TYR A 31 27.52 24.50 32.11
C TYR A 31 26.58 23.64 32.93
N THR A 32 27.10 22.77 33.80
CA THR A 32 26.25 21.93 34.66
C THR A 32 26.41 22.26 36.13
N VAL A 33 25.27 22.34 36.82
CA VAL A 33 25.19 22.49 38.27
C VAL A 33 24.52 21.25 38.83
N LYS A 34 25.13 20.65 39.85
CA LYS A 34 24.57 19.50 40.55
C LYS A 34 23.60 20.01 41.63
N ASN A 35 22.30 19.82 41.39
CA ASN A 35 21.26 20.10 42.38
C ASN A 35 20.79 18.79 42.97
N ALA A 36 21.38 18.45 44.13
CA ALA A 36 21.18 17.19 44.86
C ALA A 36 21.37 15.95 43.96
N HIS A 37 20.27 15.35 43.49
CA HIS A 37 20.25 14.13 42.67
C HIS A 37 20.08 14.40 41.17
N ARG A 38 19.99 15.65 40.74
CA ARG A 38 19.75 16.03 39.34
C ARG A 38 20.86 16.93 38.81
N ILE A 39 21.21 16.70 37.54
CA ILE A 39 22.11 17.56 36.77
C ILE A 39 21.24 18.60 36.07
N MET A 40 21.46 19.87 36.39
CA MET A 40 20.82 21.00 35.75
C MET A 40 21.81 21.70 34.82
N ILE A 41 21.36 22.05 33.63
CA ILE A 41 22.14 22.71 32.60
C ILE A 41 21.76 24.19 32.60
N ASN A 42 22.76 25.07 32.63
CA ASN A 42 22.54 26.51 32.56
C ASN A 42 22.02 26.92 31.18
N ASP A 43 21.34 28.06 31.10
CA ASP A 43 20.77 28.56 29.84
C ASP A 43 21.85 28.75 28.73
N ALA A 44 23.08 29.11 29.11
CA ALA A 44 24.22 29.18 28.19
C ALA A 44 24.61 27.80 27.63
N GLY A 45 24.53 26.74 28.46
CA GLY A 45 24.78 25.37 28.01
C GLY A 45 23.72 24.87 27.05
N VAL A 46 22.46 25.25 27.26
CA VAL A 46 21.35 24.92 26.36
C VAL A 46 21.58 25.53 24.97
N LYS A 47 22.03 26.80 24.89
CA LYS A 47 22.37 27.45 23.62
C LYS A 47 23.53 26.75 22.91
N ALA A 48 24.61 26.44 23.63
CA ALA A 48 25.75 25.72 23.07
C ALA A 48 25.36 24.34 22.52
N ILE A 49 24.47 23.60 23.20
CA ILE A 49 23.95 22.31 22.68
C ILE A 49 23.15 22.53 21.39
N LYS A 50 22.29 23.56 21.31
CA LYS A 50 21.54 23.89 20.08
C LYS A 50 22.47 24.23 18.91
N GLU A 51 23.52 25.01 19.15
CA GLU A 51 24.55 25.32 18.14
C GLU A 51 25.28 24.06 17.68
N MET A 52 25.73 23.21 18.61
CA MET A 52 26.39 21.94 18.26
C MET A 52 25.49 21.03 17.42
N ILE A 53 24.19 20.98 17.71
CA ILE A 53 23.22 20.22 16.91
C ILE A 53 23.09 20.83 15.52
N ALA A 54 22.94 22.15 15.41
CA ALA A 54 22.84 22.84 14.12
C ALA A 54 24.10 22.63 13.25
N HIS A 55 25.28 22.77 13.86
CA HIS A 55 26.55 22.50 13.19
C HIS A 55 26.69 21.03 12.79
N LYS A 56 26.29 20.07 13.63
CA LYS A 56 26.32 18.65 13.28
C LYS A 56 25.38 18.32 12.12
N SER A 57 24.19 18.91 12.07
CA SER A 57 23.28 18.75 10.92
C SER A 57 23.89 19.33 9.64
N ALA A 58 24.56 20.48 9.72
CA ALA A 58 25.23 21.10 8.57
C ALA A 58 26.49 20.32 8.11
N HIS A 59 27.27 19.77 9.04
CA HIS A 59 28.51 19.04 8.75
C HIS A 59 28.27 17.56 8.41
N SER A 60 27.15 16.97 8.85
CA SER A 60 26.75 15.62 8.46
C SER A 60 26.49 15.52 6.95
N GLY A 61 26.25 16.64 6.26
CA GLY A 61 26.22 16.70 4.79
C GLY A 61 27.60 16.79 4.12
N ARG A 62 28.68 17.13 4.85
CA ARG A 62 30.02 17.42 4.28
C ARG A 62 31.16 16.47 4.69
N THR A 63 30.99 15.57 5.68
CA THR A 63 32.11 14.77 6.22
C THR A 63 32.00 13.25 6.05
N THR A 64 31.33 12.73 5.02
CA THR A 64 31.38 11.29 4.64
C THR A 64 32.49 10.99 3.63
N GLY A 65 33.66 11.62 3.80
CA GLY A 65 34.72 11.68 2.78
C GLY A 65 35.74 10.54 2.77
N THR A 66 36.05 9.86 3.89
CA THR A 66 37.30 9.06 3.94
C THR A 66 37.20 7.62 4.42
N HIS A 67 36.01 7.14 4.82
CA HIS A 67 35.76 5.70 5.06
C HIS A 67 34.58 5.13 4.24
N SER A 68 34.06 5.90 3.30
CA SER A 68 32.76 5.65 2.65
C SER A 68 32.90 5.41 1.15
N VAL A 69 33.73 4.43 0.77
CA VAL A 69 33.73 3.89 -0.61
C VAL A 69 33.02 2.54 -0.66
N HIS A 70 33.16 1.72 0.39
CA HIS A 70 32.42 0.44 0.48
C HIS A 70 30.94 0.62 0.87
N THR A 71 30.62 1.59 1.73
CA THR A 71 29.23 1.78 2.21
C THR A 71 28.32 2.55 1.26
N LYS A 72 28.87 3.40 0.37
CA LYS A 72 28.07 4.10 -0.65
C LYS A 72 27.55 3.16 -1.73
N ASN A 73 28.37 2.21 -2.17
CA ASN A 73 27.95 1.21 -3.16
C ASN A 73 26.85 0.29 -2.61
N VAL A 74 26.98 -0.19 -1.37
CA VAL A 74 25.93 -1.00 -0.71
C VAL A 74 24.65 -0.19 -0.52
N SER A 75 24.75 1.08 -0.12
CA SER A 75 23.59 1.97 0.04
C SER A 75 22.86 2.23 -1.28
N VAL A 76 23.59 2.53 -2.36
CA VAL A 76 22.98 2.72 -3.70
C VAL A 76 22.37 1.43 -4.23
N GLN A 77 23.03 0.28 -4.04
CA GLN A 77 22.45 -1.02 -4.40
C GLN A 77 21.17 -1.33 -3.59
N SER A 78 21.16 -1.06 -2.29
CA SER A 78 19.96 -1.24 -1.46
C SER A 78 18.81 -0.32 -1.88
N ASN A 79 19.10 0.91 -2.30
CA ASN A 79 18.08 1.83 -2.80
C ASN A 79 17.50 1.34 -4.13
N ASN A 80 18.33 0.80 -5.04
CA ASN A 80 17.85 0.26 -6.31
C ASN A 80 16.95 -0.96 -6.10
N VAL A 81 17.32 -1.89 -5.21
CA VAL A 81 16.48 -3.04 -4.84
C VAL A 81 15.16 -2.58 -4.24
N LEU A 82 15.17 -1.56 -3.38
CA LEU A 82 13.95 -1.00 -2.80
C LEU A 82 13.05 -0.36 -3.85
N ILE A 83 13.62 0.35 -4.83
CA ILE A 83 12.87 0.94 -5.95
C ILE A 83 12.24 -0.14 -6.83
N GLU A 84 12.95 -1.23 -7.11
CA GLU A 84 12.39 -2.36 -7.86
C GLU A 84 11.24 -3.03 -7.11
N GLN A 85 11.40 -3.28 -5.81
CA GLN A 85 10.33 -3.82 -4.97
C GLN A 85 9.10 -2.91 -4.93
N LEU A 86 9.29 -1.59 -4.91
CA LEU A 86 8.19 -0.63 -4.99
C LEU A 86 7.45 -0.73 -6.32
N ARG A 87 8.19 -0.80 -7.44
CA ARG A 87 7.59 -0.98 -8.77
C ARG A 87 6.80 -2.27 -8.90
N GLU A 88 7.28 -3.37 -8.34
CA GLU A 88 6.55 -4.64 -8.32
C GLU A 88 5.28 -4.56 -7.48
N LYS A 89 5.34 -3.91 -6.31
CA LYS A 89 4.18 -3.64 -5.45
C LYS A 89 3.14 -2.78 -6.18
N ASP A 90 3.57 -1.73 -6.88
CA ASP A 90 2.67 -0.87 -7.66
C ASP A 90 1.95 -1.66 -8.76
N LYS A 91 2.65 -2.54 -9.48
CA LYS A 91 2.02 -3.45 -10.47
C LYS A 91 1.01 -4.40 -9.83
N GLN A 92 1.31 -4.94 -8.65
CA GLN A 92 0.37 -5.79 -7.91
C GLN A 92 -0.88 -5.01 -7.51
N ILE A 93 -0.73 -3.77 -7.06
CA ILE A 93 -1.85 -2.89 -6.71
C ILE A 93 -2.71 -2.61 -7.94
N GLU A 94 -2.11 -2.29 -9.09
CA GLU A 94 -2.83 -2.08 -10.34
C GLU A 94 -3.64 -3.32 -10.75
N HIS A 95 -3.03 -4.51 -10.66
CA HIS A 95 -3.72 -5.76 -10.94
C HIS A 95 -4.90 -6.01 -10.00
N LEU A 96 -4.72 -5.78 -8.69
CA LEU A 96 -5.78 -5.92 -7.70
C LEU A 96 -6.92 -4.93 -7.93
N GLN A 97 -6.59 -3.68 -8.28
CA GLN A 97 -7.58 -2.66 -8.61
C GLN A 97 -8.42 -3.08 -9.83
N LYS A 98 -7.77 -3.57 -10.89
CA LYS A 98 -8.47 -4.07 -12.07
C LYS A 98 -9.39 -5.26 -11.77
N LEU A 99 -8.95 -6.20 -10.94
CA LEU A 99 -9.79 -7.33 -10.50
C LEU A 99 -10.99 -6.86 -9.68
N LEU A 100 -10.77 -5.89 -8.78
CA LEU A 100 -11.83 -5.30 -7.99
C LEU A 100 -12.87 -4.62 -8.89
N ASP A 101 -12.44 -3.81 -9.85
CA ASP A 101 -13.33 -3.14 -10.80
C ASP A 101 -14.16 -4.15 -11.61
N GLN A 102 -13.54 -5.24 -12.08
CA GLN A 102 -14.24 -6.31 -12.78
C GLN A 102 -15.29 -6.98 -11.88
N SER A 103 -14.96 -7.24 -10.61
CA SER A 103 -15.89 -7.84 -9.66
C SER A 103 -17.08 -6.93 -9.36
N GLN A 104 -16.85 -5.62 -9.22
CA GLN A 104 -17.91 -4.63 -9.02
C GLN A 104 -18.81 -4.54 -10.25
N GLN A 105 -18.23 -4.53 -11.45
CA GLN A 105 -19.01 -4.53 -12.70
C GLN A 105 -19.88 -5.78 -12.82
N LEU A 106 -19.33 -6.96 -12.51
CA LEU A 106 -20.08 -8.21 -12.54
C LEU A 106 -21.21 -8.22 -11.49
N GLN A 107 -20.95 -7.71 -10.29
CA GLN A 107 -21.97 -7.57 -9.26
C GLN A 107 -23.11 -6.65 -9.71
N LEU A 108 -22.80 -5.49 -10.29
CA LEU A 108 -23.81 -4.58 -10.83
C LEU A 108 -24.63 -5.24 -11.95
N MET A 109 -23.99 -5.99 -12.85
CA MET A 109 -24.71 -6.75 -13.88
C MET A 109 -25.62 -7.82 -13.28
N ALA A 110 -25.16 -8.53 -12.25
CA ALA A 110 -25.96 -9.53 -11.55
C ALA A 110 -27.17 -8.91 -10.85
N GLU A 111 -26.97 -7.81 -10.11
CA GLU A 111 -28.04 -7.05 -9.47
C GLU A 111 -29.06 -6.50 -10.49
N GLN A 112 -28.60 -5.98 -11.63
CA GLN A 112 -29.49 -5.54 -12.69
C GLN A 112 -30.34 -6.67 -13.26
N LYS A 113 -29.74 -7.86 -13.47
CA LYS A 113 -30.47 -9.05 -13.92
C LYS A 113 -31.48 -9.50 -12.87
N LEU A 114 -31.09 -9.57 -11.59
CA LEU A 114 -31.99 -9.90 -10.50
C LEU A 114 -33.17 -8.92 -10.43
N LYS A 115 -32.92 -7.61 -10.48
CA LYS A 115 -34.00 -6.60 -10.53
C LYS A 115 -34.93 -6.76 -11.72
N ARG A 116 -34.44 -7.26 -12.87
CA ARG A 116 -35.31 -7.55 -14.03
C ARG A 116 -36.20 -8.78 -13.80
N PHE A 117 -35.71 -9.77 -13.05
CA PHE A 117 -36.49 -10.97 -12.68
C PHE A 117 -37.38 -10.76 -11.44
N GLU A 118 -36.97 -9.91 -10.50
CA GLU A 118 -37.73 -9.53 -9.30
C GLU A 118 -38.79 -8.47 -9.59
N LYS A 119 -38.65 -7.70 -10.68
CA LYS A 119 -39.77 -6.91 -11.21
C LYS A 119 -40.91 -7.89 -11.47
N PRO A 120 -42.01 -7.77 -10.72
CA PRO A 120 -42.94 -8.85 -10.64
C PRO A 120 -43.62 -9.06 -11.99
N GLN A 121 -43.85 -10.34 -12.26
CA GLN A 121 -44.90 -10.90 -13.08
C GLN A 121 -46.29 -10.52 -12.51
N ASN A 122 -46.49 -9.23 -12.20
CA ASN A 122 -47.71 -8.60 -11.70
C ASN A 122 -48.05 -7.41 -12.63
N GLU A 123 -48.23 -7.68 -13.92
CA GLU A 123 -49.23 -6.94 -14.69
C GLU A 123 -50.37 -7.94 -14.94
N PRO A 124 -51.61 -7.64 -14.52
CA PRO A 124 -52.72 -8.50 -14.85
C PRO A 124 -52.90 -8.50 -16.37
N GLU A 125 -52.99 -9.70 -16.93
CA GLU A 125 -53.51 -9.94 -18.26
C GLU A 125 -54.79 -9.12 -18.44
N ASN A 126 -54.75 -8.13 -19.32
CA ASN A 126 -55.94 -7.63 -19.98
C ASN A 126 -55.72 -7.77 -21.48
N ASP A 127 -56.63 -8.55 -22.03
CA ASP A 127 -56.74 -8.96 -23.41
C ASP A 127 -56.70 -7.81 -24.43
N SER A 128 -56.30 -8.23 -25.63
CA SER A 128 -56.62 -7.64 -26.94
C SER A 128 -55.68 -6.54 -27.46
N SER A 129 -54.69 -6.96 -28.24
CA SER A 129 -54.82 -6.79 -29.70
C SER A 129 -53.76 -7.60 -30.45
N SER A 130 -54.29 -8.49 -31.29
CA SER A 130 -53.60 -9.19 -32.36
C SER A 130 -52.87 -8.22 -33.29
N SER A 131 -51.58 -8.48 -33.57
CA SER A 131 -50.99 -8.38 -34.91
C SER A 131 -49.57 -8.95 -34.89
N ASP A 132 -49.51 -10.21 -35.33
CA ASP A 132 -48.49 -10.84 -36.16
C ASP A 132 -47.32 -9.94 -36.61
N ASN A 133 -46.08 -10.33 -36.27
CA ASN A 133 -44.91 -10.08 -37.10
C ASN A 133 -43.79 -11.07 -36.77
N GLN A 134 -43.85 -12.15 -37.52
CA GLN A 134 -42.90 -13.22 -37.75
C GLN A 134 -41.61 -12.71 -38.42
N ILE A 135 -40.43 -12.76 -37.75
CA ILE A 135 -39.10 -12.75 -38.40
C ILE A 135 -38.13 -13.59 -37.53
N HIS A 136 -38.03 -14.90 -37.78
CA HIS A 136 -37.02 -15.58 -38.61
C HIS A 136 -35.68 -15.83 -37.87
N GLU A 137 -35.64 -16.97 -37.17
CA GLU A 137 -34.39 -17.66 -36.83
C GLU A 137 -33.85 -18.31 -38.12
N GLN A 138 -32.82 -17.74 -38.71
CA GLN A 138 -32.06 -18.38 -39.78
C GLN A 138 -30.81 -19.02 -39.20
N ALA A 139 -30.95 -20.26 -38.75
CA ALA A 139 -29.84 -21.16 -38.54
C ALA A 139 -29.23 -21.53 -39.89
N THR A 140 -27.99 -21.11 -40.14
CA THR A 140 -27.23 -21.50 -41.32
C THR A 140 -26.76 -22.95 -41.16
N GLU A 141 -27.39 -23.78 -41.98
CA GLU A 141 -27.01 -25.07 -42.56
C GLU A 141 -25.66 -25.69 -42.18
N MET A 142 -25.75 -26.95 -41.76
CA MET A 142 -24.66 -27.91 -41.67
C MET A 142 -24.29 -28.44 -43.08
N PRO A 143 -23.01 -28.73 -43.40
CA PRO A 143 -22.71 -29.85 -44.29
C PRO A 143 -22.66 -31.14 -43.47
N LYS A 144 -23.42 -32.13 -43.93
CA LYS A 144 -23.46 -33.49 -43.41
C LYS A 144 -22.14 -34.19 -43.75
N ASP A 145 -21.58 -34.92 -42.79
CA ASP A 145 -21.01 -36.25 -43.03
C ASP A 145 -21.05 -37.11 -41.75
N ASP A 146 -21.86 -38.16 -41.87
CA ASP A 146 -21.70 -39.53 -41.38
C ASP A 146 -21.49 -39.91 -39.88
N LYS A 147 -22.54 -40.62 -39.41
CA LYS A 147 -22.59 -41.82 -38.55
C LYS A 147 -22.42 -41.70 -37.02
N ASN A 148 -23.56 -42.01 -36.38
CA ASN A 148 -23.78 -42.79 -35.15
C ASN A 148 -23.90 -42.10 -33.77
N SER A 149 -25.14 -42.23 -33.24
CA SER A 149 -25.57 -42.24 -31.83
C SER A 149 -25.72 -40.90 -31.07
N PRO A 150 -26.87 -40.63 -30.42
CA PRO A 150 -27.15 -39.36 -29.75
C PRO A 150 -26.73 -39.42 -28.27
N GLU A 151 -25.47 -39.16 -27.97
CA GLU A 151 -25.10 -38.79 -26.60
C GLU A 151 -25.12 -37.26 -26.47
N LYS A 152 -25.95 -36.77 -25.54
CA LYS A 152 -26.16 -35.34 -25.26
C LYS A 152 -24.80 -34.61 -25.14
N PRO A 153 -24.64 -33.40 -25.71
CA PRO A 153 -23.37 -32.68 -25.61
C PRO A 153 -23.08 -32.38 -24.14
N ARG A 154 -21.94 -32.87 -23.64
CA ARG A 154 -21.53 -32.65 -22.24
C ARG A 154 -21.45 -31.16 -21.95
N SER A 155 -22.11 -30.73 -20.88
CA SER A 155 -22.15 -29.31 -20.51
C SER A 155 -20.76 -28.79 -20.13
N PHE A 156 -20.51 -27.52 -20.43
CA PHE A 156 -19.26 -26.80 -20.20
C PHE A 156 -18.61 -27.08 -18.83
N TRP A 157 -19.41 -27.16 -17.76
CA TRP A 157 -18.94 -27.44 -16.39
C TRP A 157 -18.44 -28.87 -16.18
N GLN A 158 -18.99 -29.86 -16.89
CA GLN A 158 -18.47 -31.22 -16.88
C GLN A 158 -17.11 -31.31 -17.57
N ARG A 159 -16.75 -30.36 -18.44
CA ARG A 159 -15.43 -30.29 -19.08
C ARG A 159 -14.37 -29.65 -18.18
N PHE A 160 -14.78 -28.78 -17.25
CA PHE A 160 -13.87 -28.06 -16.38
C PHE A 160 -13.67 -28.73 -15.01
N PHE A 161 -14.69 -29.42 -14.50
CA PHE A 161 -14.65 -30.08 -13.18
C PHE A 161 -14.94 -31.59 -13.24
N GLY A 162 -15.07 -32.16 -14.44
CA GLY A 162 -15.29 -33.60 -14.63
C GLY A 162 -14.01 -34.39 -14.40
N THR A 163 -13.73 -34.62 -13.13
CA THR A 163 -12.92 -35.66 -12.50
C THR A 163 -12.05 -36.57 -13.39
N GLU A 164 -10.75 -36.49 -13.15
CA GLU A 164 -9.83 -37.62 -13.21
C GLU A 164 -10.37 -38.81 -12.38
N LYS A 165 -10.40 -39.98 -13.00
CA LYS A 165 -10.32 -41.30 -12.36
C LYS A 165 -9.39 -42.17 -13.18
#